data_AF-A0A6N3UUY9-F1
#
_entry.id   AF-A0A6N3UUY9-F1
#
_cell.length_a   1.000
_cell.length_b   1.000
_cell.length_c   1.000
_cell.angle_alpha   90.00
_cell.angle_beta   90.00
_cell.angle_gamma   90.00
#
_symmetry.space_group_name_H-M   'P 1'
#
loop_
_entity.id
_entity.type
_entity.pdbx_description
1 polymer ?
#
loop_
_entity_poly.entity_id
_entity_poly.type
_entity_poly.pdbx_seq_one_letter_code
_entity_poly.pdbx_strand_id
1 'polypeptide(L)'
;MLALTSGSGTYSRARTASGGTLQGAAKRFAELGYDTVLISQYGGCSETCEPYQGKVYIDDVFTIWNGERSGDFGKSNYCDKWFMLLSVAIRGGLFHPNCRHTMGQYIEGLTKIPQPIPAEKIREQRELEEKQRAMERKIRALKRKAEGTQDEKKVKEYKRKLREEQGKLREFIKEHDDVLRRDYSREKIYSGKGEPKQTAPRTEEAPVKATDTESKNPVPTDKEPNIPQPDNNISEPENNVSKSENNENAMNFVQPEPIKPVQSNEDTDDTPTAVVSDEADETAETTENVQETVKQPIETVTDSKESVQNFTDDTVDNSDESDIIEEDNIDHFIGDNTTEPYKYEYSFEPKVTAEVREAFNEEYQKAVEMYGEIDTVSGVNVLTVVSKDEGLYNDNSQRISLRHAEKKNGLKIMASVAQEKYKAGKWSTGHPRHAMRHEIGHAIQLHHWLYDPKWKEKYSKIVEIFDMAMENQNGYAIPSSYIDGDIAEFISECVAASYLNPKKQSKTIKAIFRIITGGV
;
A
#
# COMPACT_ATOMS: atom_id res chain seq x y z
N MET A 1 -5.15 -29.89 22.65
CA MET A 1 -5.75 -28.54 22.53
C MET A 1 -4.62 -27.51 22.67
N LEU A 2 -4.17 -26.96 21.56
CA LEU A 2 -3.36 -25.74 21.49
C LEU A 2 -3.87 -24.97 20.26
N ALA A 3 -3.93 -23.65 20.35
CA ALA A 3 -4.60 -22.83 19.36
C ALA A 3 -3.76 -22.72 18.07
N LEU A 4 -4.30 -23.22 16.97
CA LEU A 4 -3.74 -23.04 15.63
C LEU A 4 -4.04 -21.61 15.16
N THR A 5 -3.03 -20.74 15.19
CA THR A 5 -3.08 -19.42 14.56
C THR A 5 -2.94 -19.56 13.05
N SER A 6 -4.05 -19.83 12.37
CA SER A 6 -4.09 -19.91 10.91
C SER A 6 -4.00 -18.51 10.30
N GLY A 7 -2.80 -18.12 9.85
CA GLY A 7 -2.54 -16.89 9.12
C GLY A 7 -3.15 -16.95 7.72
N SER A 8 -4.33 -16.34 7.54
CA SER A 8 -4.94 -16.12 6.24
C SER A 8 -4.21 -15.02 5.46
N GLY A 9 -3.90 -15.28 4.19
CA GLY A 9 -3.28 -14.32 3.28
C GLY A 9 -4.20 -13.15 2.86
N THR A 10 -3.73 -12.41 1.85
CA THR A 10 -4.35 -11.22 1.23
C THR A 10 -4.60 -10.05 2.19
N TYR A 11 -3.64 -9.13 2.29
CA TYR A 11 -3.88 -7.77 2.77
C TYR A 11 -3.48 -6.79 1.67
N SER A 12 -4.47 -6.14 1.06
CA SER A 12 -4.24 -5.08 0.08
C SER A 12 -3.45 -3.92 0.72
N ARG A 13 -2.13 -3.90 0.56
CA ARG A 13 -1.24 -2.84 1.07
C ARG A 13 -1.32 -1.59 0.20
N ALA A 14 -2.50 -0.98 0.17
CA ALA A 14 -2.65 0.44 -0.07
C ALA A 14 -1.89 1.19 1.04
N ARG A 15 -0.58 1.42 0.82
CA ARG A 15 0.34 2.13 1.73
C ARG A 15 0.06 3.63 1.75
N THR A 16 -1.18 3.98 2.05
CA THR A 16 -1.68 5.29 2.43
C THR A 16 -2.34 5.15 3.80
N ALA A 17 -2.30 6.19 4.64
CA ALA A 17 -2.81 6.10 6.01
C ALA A 17 -4.30 5.67 6.08
N SER A 18 -5.08 5.96 5.04
CA SER A 18 -6.46 5.52 4.89
C SER A 18 -6.63 4.00 4.76
N GLY A 19 -5.74 3.30 4.05
CA GLY A 19 -5.86 1.85 3.83
C GLY A 19 -5.82 1.05 5.14
N GLY A 20 -4.87 1.36 6.02
CA GLY A 20 -4.77 0.74 7.35
C GLY A 20 -5.97 1.04 8.26
N THR A 21 -6.58 2.23 8.14
CA THR A 21 -7.79 2.58 8.89
C THR A 21 -9.01 1.79 8.42
N LEU A 22 -9.21 1.65 7.10
CA LEU A 22 -10.30 0.87 6.52
C LEU A 22 -10.19 -0.61 6.93
N GLN A 23 -9.00 -1.17 6.79
CA GLN A 23 -8.66 -2.55 7.16
C GLN A 23 -8.87 -2.85 8.66
N GLY A 24 -8.50 -1.91 9.54
CA GLY A 24 -8.73 -2.04 10.99
C GLY A 24 -10.21 -1.97 11.36
N ALA A 25 -11.00 -1.13 10.68
CA ALA A 25 -12.44 -1.06 10.85
C ALA A 25 -13.13 -2.35 10.38
N ALA A 26 -12.81 -2.82 9.17
CA ALA A 26 -13.26 -4.09 8.60
C ALA A 26 -13.08 -5.27 9.55
N LYS A 27 -11.85 -5.47 10.05
CA LYS A 27 -11.53 -6.56 10.98
C LYS A 27 -12.42 -6.53 12.23
N ARG A 28 -12.63 -5.35 12.82
CA ARG A 28 -13.53 -5.18 13.97
C ARG A 28 -14.99 -5.52 13.63
N PHE A 29 -15.46 -5.27 12.42
CA PHE A 29 -16.82 -5.61 12.01
C PHE A 29 -17.00 -7.12 11.85
N ALA A 30 -16.03 -7.81 11.24
CA ALA A 30 -16.02 -9.27 11.14
C ALA A 30 -15.86 -9.97 12.50
N GLU A 31 -15.05 -9.44 13.42
CA GLU A 31 -14.97 -9.91 14.81
C GLU A 31 -16.31 -9.81 15.56
N LEU A 32 -17.17 -8.86 15.17
CA LEU A 32 -18.54 -8.72 15.67
C LEU A 32 -19.57 -9.57 14.90
N GLY A 33 -19.14 -10.36 13.91
CA GLY A 33 -20.01 -11.24 13.09
C GLY A 33 -20.70 -10.55 11.92
N TYR A 34 -20.31 -9.32 11.57
CA TYR A 34 -20.93 -8.55 10.48
C TYR A 34 -20.03 -8.51 9.24
N ASP A 35 -20.60 -8.90 8.10
CA ASP A 35 -19.96 -8.87 6.79
C ASP A 35 -20.40 -7.69 5.91
N THR A 36 -21.25 -6.80 6.42
CA THR A 36 -21.75 -5.64 5.68
C THR A 36 -21.17 -4.31 6.13
N VAL A 37 -20.78 -3.49 5.17
CA VAL A 37 -20.20 -2.16 5.38
C VAL A 37 -20.97 -1.08 4.62
N LEU A 38 -21.13 0.09 5.25
CA LEU A 38 -21.71 1.28 4.65
C LEU A 38 -20.60 2.26 4.29
N ILE A 39 -20.50 2.61 3.00
CA ILE A 39 -19.60 3.65 2.53
C ILE A 39 -20.21 5.02 2.81
N SER A 40 -19.43 5.94 3.37
CA SER A 40 -19.89 7.30 3.64
C SER A 40 -20.27 8.06 2.36
N GLN A 41 -20.93 9.22 2.50
CA GLN A 41 -21.25 10.10 1.39
C GLN A 41 -20.85 11.53 1.72
N TYR A 42 -20.39 12.28 0.71
CA TYR A 42 -20.02 13.69 0.84
C TYR A 42 -20.10 14.38 -0.53
N GLY A 43 -20.52 15.65 -0.55
CA GLY A 43 -20.51 16.45 -1.78
C GLY A 43 -19.09 16.88 -2.18
N GLY A 44 -18.85 17.15 -3.47
CA GLY A 44 -17.48 17.24 -4.00
C GLY A 44 -16.79 15.86 -4.08
N CYS A 45 -17.58 14.82 -4.31
CA CYS A 45 -17.10 13.49 -4.65
C CYS A 45 -16.51 13.48 -6.08
N SER A 46 -15.53 12.61 -6.32
CA SER A 46 -14.96 12.36 -7.65
C SER A 46 -15.93 11.57 -8.51
N GLU A 47 -15.85 11.74 -9.83
CA GLU A 47 -16.71 11.03 -10.79
C GLU A 47 -16.59 9.50 -10.71
N THR A 48 -15.43 8.99 -10.25
CA THR A 48 -15.17 7.55 -10.11
C THR A 48 -15.69 6.97 -8.80
N CYS A 49 -15.70 7.72 -7.69
CA CYS A 49 -16.34 7.27 -6.44
C CYS A 49 -17.83 7.60 -6.37
N GLU A 50 -18.31 8.60 -7.10
CA GLU A 50 -19.67 9.13 -7.02
C GLU A 50 -20.76 8.05 -7.13
N PRO A 51 -20.67 7.04 -8.02
CA PRO A 51 -21.64 5.96 -8.10
C PRO A 51 -21.68 5.02 -6.88
N TYR A 52 -20.67 5.03 -6.01
CA TYR A 52 -20.46 4.02 -4.96
C TYR A 52 -20.69 4.54 -3.53
N GLN A 53 -20.78 5.86 -3.34
CA GLN A 53 -21.00 6.48 -2.03
C GLN A 53 -22.41 6.19 -1.46
N GLY A 54 -22.56 6.22 -0.13
CA GLY A 54 -23.86 6.09 0.54
C GLY A 54 -24.54 4.72 0.39
N LYS A 55 -23.80 3.70 -0.07
CA LYS A 55 -24.29 2.34 -0.35
C LYS A 55 -23.70 1.31 0.61
N VAL A 56 -24.43 0.22 0.77
CA VAL A 56 -24.03 -0.96 1.56
C VAL A 56 -23.41 -2.01 0.65
N TYR A 57 -22.32 -2.61 1.11
CA TYR A 57 -21.59 -3.67 0.43
C TYR A 57 -21.31 -4.84 1.37
N ILE A 58 -21.07 -6.02 0.79
CA ILE A 58 -20.35 -7.11 1.47
C ILE A 58 -18.86 -6.76 1.50
N ASP A 59 -18.20 -6.89 2.64
CA ASP A 59 -16.74 -6.73 2.77
C ASP A 59 -15.99 -8.02 2.40
N ASP A 60 -15.89 -8.27 1.09
CA ASP A 60 -15.14 -9.36 0.48
C ASP A 60 -13.65 -8.99 0.19
N VAL A 61 -13.17 -7.86 0.72
CA VAL A 61 -11.85 -7.30 0.39
C VAL A 61 -10.92 -7.27 1.60
N PHE A 62 -11.43 -6.78 2.73
CA PHE A 62 -10.64 -6.60 3.94
C PHE A 62 -10.86 -7.75 4.94
N THR A 63 -11.86 -8.60 4.72
CA THR A 63 -12.19 -9.75 5.57
C THR A 63 -12.43 -11.00 4.75
N ILE A 64 -12.19 -12.18 5.33
CA ILE A 64 -12.54 -13.45 4.68
C ILE A 64 -14.05 -13.62 4.75
N TRP A 65 -14.72 -13.39 3.64
CA TRP A 65 -16.15 -13.61 3.49
C TRP A 65 -16.43 -14.84 2.63
N ASN A 66 -17.17 -15.81 3.19
CA ASN A 66 -17.52 -17.08 2.56
C ASN A 66 -19.05 -17.24 2.40
N GLY A 67 -19.75 -16.20 1.95
CA GLY A 67 -21.20 -16.23 1.73
C GLY A 67 -21.59 -16.65 0.30
N GLU A 68 -22.90 -16.78 0.07
CA GLU A 68 -23.46 -17.11 -1.25
C GLU A 68 -23.22 -15.96 -2.24
N ARG A 69 -22.70 -16.26 -3.44
CA ARG A 69 -22.34 -15.26 -4.46
C ARG A 69 -23.12 -15.47 -5.75
N SER A 70 -23.56 -14.37 -6.35
CA SER A 70 -24.23 -14.33 -7.66
C SER A 70 -23.71 -13.13 -8.44
N GLY A 71 -22.70 -13.36 -9.28
CA GLY A 71 -22.01 -12.32 -10.05
C GLY A 71 -21.32 -11.28 -9.15
N ASP A 72 -21.75 -10.02 -9.28
CA ASP A 72 -21.25 -8.85 -8.55
C ASP A 72 -21.91 -8.67 -7.17
N PHE A 73 -22.81 -9.56 -6.77
CA PHE A 73 -23.54 -9.51 -5.51
C PHE A 73 -23.20 -10.71 -4.60
N GLY A 74 -23.21 -10.46 -3.30
CA GLY A 74 -23.07 -11.46 -2.25
C GLY A 74 -24.22 -11.39 -1.24
N LYS A 75 -24.56 -12.53 -0.65
CA LYS A 75 -25.60 -12.66 0.37
C LYS A 75 -24.99 -12.62 1.76
N SER A 76 -25.38 -11.65 2.57
CA SER A 76 -24.88 -11.49 3.93
C SER A 76 -25.21 -12.69 4.82
N ASN A 77 -24.21 -13.18 5.53
CA ASN A 77 -24.28 -14.37 6.39
C ASN A 77 -25.14 -14.16 7.66
N TYR A 78 -25.39 -12.92 8.08
CA TYR A 78 -26.15 -12.62 9.30
C TYR A 78 -27.60 -12.14 9.04
N CYS A 79 -27.91 -11.66 7.84
CA CYS A 79 -29.23 -11.11 7.52
C CYS A 79 -29.87 -11.63 6.22
N ASP A 80 -29.23 -12.60 5.53
CA ASP A 80 -29.73 -13.24 4.30
C ASP A 80 -30.04 -12.28 3.12
N LYS A 81 -29.62 -11.01 3.21
CA LYS A 81 -29.84 -10.00 2.17
C LYS A 81 -28.68 -9.93 1.18
N TRP A 82 -29.01 -9.63 -0.07
CA TRP A 82 -28.05 -9.43 -1.15
C TRP A 82 -27.56 -7.98 -1.18
N PHE A 83 -26.23 -7.81 -1.17
CA PHE A 83 -25.55 -6.53 -1.36
C PHE A 83 -24.49 -6.67 -2.45
N MET A 84 -24.09 -5.55 -3.05
CA MET A 84 -22.97 -5.54 -4.01
C MET A 84 -21.67 -5.88 -3.26
N LEU A 85 -20.74 -6.55 -3.92
CA LEU A 85 -19.42 -6.83 -3.34
C LEU A 85 -18.58 -5.55 -3.29
N LEU A 86 -17.82 -5.36 -2.21
CA LEU A 86 -16.93 -4.20 -2.05
C LEU A 86 -15.80 -4.22 -3.10
N SER A 87 -15.33 -5.41 -3.48
CA SER A 87 -14.34 -5.60 -4.54
C SER A 87 -14.78 -5.00 -5.88
N VAL A 88 -16.06 -5.13 -6.23
CA VAL A 88 -16.67 -4.55 -7.45
C VAL A 88 -16.68 -3.03 -7.38
N ALA A 89 -17.01 -2.45 -6.22
CA ALA A 89 -16.97 -1.00 -6.04
C ALA A 89 -15.55 -0.42 -6.11
N ILE A 90 -14.56 -1.12 -5.53
CA ILE A 90 -13.15 -0.72 -5.58
C ILE A 90 -12.61 -0.83 -7.00
N ARG A 91 -12.91 -1.92 -7.73
CA ARG A 91 -12.60 -2.05 -9.16
C ARG A 91 -13.23 -0.93 -10.00
N GLY A 92 -14.44 -0.50 -9.64
CA GLY A 92 -15.14 0.64 -10.22
C GLY A 92 -14.55 2.03 -9.92
N GLY A 93 -13.61 2.13 -8.97
CA GLY A 93 -12.90 3.37 -8.64
C GLY A 93 -13.14 3.91 -7.22
N LEU A 94 -13.86 3.18 -6.36
CA LEU A 94 -13.93 3.48 -4.93
C LEU A 94 -12.54 3.39 -4.29
N PHE A 95 -12.26 4.25 -3.29
CA PHE A 95 -10.97 4.34 -2.58
C PHE A 95 -9.74 4.66 -3.45
N HIS A 96 -9.90 5.35 -4.59
CA HIS A 96 -8.79 5.87 -5.39
C HIS A 96 -7.84 6.80 -4.59
N PRO A 97 -6.62 7.13 -5.09
CA PRO A 97 -5.71 8.07 -4.42
C PRO A 97 -6.36 9.44 -4.13
N ASN A 98 -6.17 9.97 -2.91
CA ASN A 98 -6.86 11.15 -2.36
C ASN A 98 -8.38 11.03 -2.17
N CYS A 99 -8.97 9.84 -2.28
CA CYS A 99 -10.35 9.60 -1.85
C CYS A 99 -10.53 9.94 -0.36
N ARG A 100 -11.68 10.56 -0.01
CA ARG A 100 -12.05 10.92 1.37
C ARG A 100 -13.08 9.96 1.99
N HIS A 101 -13.54 8.96 1.25
CA HIS A 101 -14.51 7.99 1.77
C HIS A 101 -13.96 7.24 2.98
N THR A 102 -14.88 6.99 3.90
CA THR A 102 -14.71 6.18 5.09
C THR A 102 -15.72 5.05 5.04
N MET A 103 -15.44 3.98 5.78
CA MET A 103 -16.26 2.79 5.84
C MET A 103 -16.77 2.62 7.26
N GLY A 104 -18.09 2.58 7.42
CA GLY A 104 -18.76 2.31 8.68
C GLY A 104 -19.41 0.93 8.69
N GLN A 105 -19.75 0.45 9.88
CA GLN A 105 -20.49 -0.80 10.02
C GLN A 105 -21.93 -0.63 9.51
N TYR A 106 -22.38 -1.53 8.65
CA TYR A 106 -23.81 -1.68 8.38
C TYR A 106 -24.36 -2.81 9.24
N ILE A 107 -25.46 -2.53 9.92
CA ILE A 107 -26.24 -3.50 10.69
C ILE A 107 -27.68 -3.35 10.21
N GLU A 108 -28.22 -4.39 9.58
CA GLU A 108 -29.61 -4.43 9.11
C GLU A 108 -30.59 -4.02 10.23
N GLY A 109 -31.57 -3.19 9.91
CA GLY A 109 -32.56 -2.65 10.87
C GLY A 109 -32.04 -1.59 11.85
N LEU A 110 -30.73 -1.50 12.12
CA LEU A 110 -30.14 -0.53 13.05
C LEU A 110 -29.47 0.65 12.34
N THR A 111 -28.63 0.38 11.34
CA THR A 111 -27.90 1.41 10.59
C THR A 111 -28.81 2.05 9.54
N LYS A 112 -29.08 3.35 9.69
CA LYS A 112 -29.84 4.13 8.70
C LYS A 112 -28.95 4.47 7.51
N ILE A 113 -29.30 3.95 6.33
CA ILE A 113 -28.68 4.36 5.06
C ILE A 113 -29.07 5.84 4.81
N PRO A 114 -28.11 6.73 4.54
CA PRO A 114 -28.42 8.14 4.31
C PRO A 114 -29.09 8.34 2.94
N GLN A 115 -29.87 9.41 2.78
CA GLN A 115 -30.47 9.71 1.47
C GLN A 115 -29.39 10.17 0.47
N PRO A 116 -29.41 9.69 -0.79
CA PRO A 116 -28.43 10.09 -1.79
C PRO A 116 -28.40 11.60 -2.03
N ILE A 117 -27.20 12.17 -2.07
CA ILE A 117 -26.99 13.57 -2.44
C ILE A 117 -27.28 13.74 -3.94
N PRO A 118 -28.07 14.74 -4.38
CA PRO A 118 -28.30 14.98 -5.80
C PRO A 118 -27.00 15.24 -6.57
N ALA A 119 -26.82 14.56 -7.71
CA ALA A 119 -25.61 14.62 -8.53
C ALA A 119 -25.20 16.06 -8.94
N GLU A 120 -26.17 16.95 -9.16
CA GLU A 120 -25.91 18.36 -9.47
C GLU A 120 -25.16 19.07 -8.34
N LYS A 121 -25.60 18.86 -7.08
CA LYS A 121 -24.91 19.42 -5.90
C LYS A 121 -23.51 18.83 -5.72
N ILE A 122 -23.32 17.54 -6.02
CA ILE A 122 -22.01 16.89 -5.97
C ILE A 122 -21.05 17.56 -6.98
N ARG A 123 -21.52 17.77 -8.22
CA ARG A 123 -20.78 18.43 -9.29
C ARG A 123 -20.45 19.89 -8.97
N GLU A 124 -21.42 20.67 -8.50
CA GLU A 124 -21.21 22.07 -8.10
C GLU A 124 -20.13 22.20 -7.02
N GLN A 125 -20.20 21.37 -5.97
CA GLN A 125 -19.19 21.38 -4.92
C GLN A 125 -17.82 20.90 -5.42
N ARG A 126 -17.77 19.93 -6.35
CA ARG A 126 -16.53 19.48 -7.01
C ARG A 126 -15.87 20.64 -7.78
N GLU A 127 -16.64 21.40 -8.57
CA GLU A 127 -16.12 22.57 -9.29
C GLU A 127 -15.62 23.68 -8.36
N LEU A 128 -16.32 23.94 -7.25
CA LEU A 128 -15.91 24.93 -6.25
C LEU A 128 -14.59 24.52 -5.56
N GLU A 129 -14.46 23.26 -5.15
CA GLU A 129 -13.20 22.74 -4.62
C GLU A 129 -12.07 22.80 -5.64
N GLU A 130 -12.31 22.44 -6.91
CA GLU A 130 -11.29 22.52 -7.97
C GLU A 130 -10.80 23.96 -8.21
N LYS A 131 -11.72 24.93 -8.21
CA LYS A 131 -11.41 26.38 -8.23
C LYS A 131 -10.55 26.75 -7.03
N GLN A 132 -10.90 26.32 -5.81
CA GLN A 132 -10.06 26.52 -4.61
C GLN A 132 -8.66 25.90 -4.77
N ARG A 133 -8.56 24.64 -5.21
CA ARG A 133 -7.26 23.96 -5.41
C ARG A 133 -6.42 24.65 -6.49
N ALA A 134 -7.02 25.21 -7.53
CA ALA A 134 -6.31 26.00 -8.54
C ALA A 134 -5.69 27.27 -7.94
N MET A 135 -6.42 27.99 -7.09
CA MET A 135 -5.90 29.16 -6.37
C MET A 135 -4.78 28.78 -5.37
N GLU A 136 -4.96 27.70 -4.59
CA GLU A 136 -3.93 27.16 -3.69
C GLU A 136 -2.64 26.75 -4.45
N ARG A 137 -2.76 26.20 -5.67
CA ARG A 137 -1.62 25.91 -6.55
C ARG A 137 -0.91 27.19 -7.01
N LYS A 138 -1.64 28.24 -7.41
CA LYS A 138 -1.07 29.55 -7.78
C LYS A 138 -0.31 30.18 -6.61
N ILE A 139 -0.90 30.18 -5.42
CA ILE A 139 -0.29 30.68 -4.17
C ILE A 139 1.02 29.93 -3.86
N ARG A 140 1.02 28.59 -3.91
CA ARG A 140 2.25 27.79 -3.72
C ARG A 140 3.31 28.07 -4.79
N ALA A 141 2.92 28.31 -6.05
CA ALA A 141 3.85 28.66 -7.11
C ALA A 141 4.49 30.05 -6.89
N LEU A 142 3.71 31.04 -6.44
CA LEU A 142 4.22 32.36 -6.07
C LEU A 142 5.13 32.33 -4.84
N LYS A 143 4.78 31.54 -3.81
CA LYS A 143 5.66 31.30 -2.64
C LYS A 143 7.00 30.70 -3.05
N ARG A 144 7.01 29.65 -3.88
CA ARG A 144 8.23 29.04 -4.44
C ARG A 144 9.06 30.03 -5.27
N LYS A 145 8.43 30.84 -6.13
CA LYS A 145 9.13 31.90 -6.89
C LYS A 145 9.74 32.98 -5.99
N ALA A 146 9.06 33.35 -4.91
CA ALA A 146 9.55 34.35 -3.96
C ALA A 146 10.73 33.86 -3.10
N GLU A 147 10.82 32.55 -2.78
CA GLU A 147 11.98 31.96 -2.09
C GLU A 147 13.15 31.67 -3.05
N GLY A 148 12.87 31.18 -4.27
CA GLY A 148 13.89 30.79 -5.25
C GLY A 148 14.49 31.92 -6.10
N THR A 149 14.08 33.18 -5.91
CA THR A 149 14.59 34.32 -6.70
C THR A 149 15.58 35.15 -5.88
N GLN A 150 16.78 35.38 -6.40
CA GLN A 150 17.81 36.21 -5.75
C GLN A 150 17.64 37.72 -6.00
N ASP A 151 16.92 38.11 -7.07
CA ASP A 151 16.64 39.52 -7.41
C ASP A 151 15.57 40.11 -6.47
N GLU A 152 15.98 41.01 -5.57
CA GLU A 152 15.10 41.67 -4.60
C GLU A 152 13.88 42.37 -5.20
N LYS A 153 14.01 42.97 -6.40
CA LYS A 153 12.90 43.70 -7.03
C LYS A 153 11.81 42.72 -7.43
N LYS A 154 12.20 41.57 -8.01
CA LYS A 154 11.28 40.48 -8.36
C LYS A 154 10.72 39.78 -7.13
N VAL A 155 11.49 39.60 -6.06
CA VAL A 155 10.97 39.06 -4.78
C VAL A 155 9.88 39.97 -4.20
N LYS A 156 10.07 41.29 -4.22
CA LYS A 156 9.04 42.27 -3.79
C LYS A 156 7.79 42.18 -4.66
N GLU A 157 7.94 42.03 -5.98
CA GLU A 157 6.81 41.84 -6.91
C GLU A 157 6.04 40.53 -6.65
N TYR A 158 6.74 39.40 -6.47
CA TYR A 158 6.11 38.11 -6.16
C TYR A 158 5.40 38.13 -4.80
N LYS A 159 5.97 38.80 -3.79
CA LYS A 159 5.31 39.00 -2.48
C LYS A 159 4.04 39.87 -2.61
N ARG A 160 4.01 40.86 -3.49
CA ARG A 160 2.78 41.64 -3.80
C ARG A 160 1.72 40.75 -4.45
N LYS A 161 2.06 40.04 -5.53
CA LYS A 161 1.14 39.11 -6.22
C LYS A 161 0.63 37.99 -5.29
N LEU A 162 1.48 37.52 -4.38
CA LEU A 162 1.10 36.54 -3.36
C LEU A 162 -0.01 37.05 -2.43
N ARG A 163 0.12 38.29 -1.92
CA ARG A 163 -0.90 38.91 -1.06
C ARG A 163 -2.23 39.11 -1.80
N GLU A 164 -2.17 39.45 -3.07
CA GLU A 164 -3.32 39.62 -3.96
C GLU A 164 -4.08 38.29 -4.18
N GLU A 165 -3.38 37.22 -4.59
CA GLU A 165 -4.00 35.90 -4.78
C GLU A 165 -4.48 35.29 -3.45
N GLN A 166 -3.78 35.54 -2.33
CA GLN A 166 -4.29 35.19 -0.98
C GLN A 166 -5.48 36.06 -0.55
N GLY A 167 -5.68 37.24 -1.15
CA GLY A 167 -6.89 38.05 -1.01
C GLY A 167 -8.06 37.41 -1.73
N LYS A 168 -7.90 37.15 -3.03
CA LYS A 168 -8.90 36.47 -3.87
C LYS A 168 -9.34 35.13 -3.28
N LEU A 169 -8.40 34.33 -2.74
CA LEU A 169 -8.75 33.07 -2.06
C LEU A 169 -9.59 33.28 -0.79
N ARG A 170 -9.34 34.33 0.00
CA ARG A 170 -10.18 34.64 1.17
C ARG A 170 -11.59 35.06 0.77
N GLU A 171 -11.69 35.87 -0.28
CA GLU A 171 -12.96 36.38 -0.79
C GLU A 171 -13.80 35.24 -1.37
N PHE A 172 -13.21 34.39 -2.23
CA PHE A 172 -13.86 33.20 -2.78
C PHE A 172 -14.32 32.19 -1.71
N ILE A 173 -13.53 31.98 -0.66
CA ILE A 173 -13.94 31.11 0.46
C ILE A 173 -15.01 31.77 1.34
N LYS A 174 -15.09 33.10 1.37
CA LYS A 174 -16.17 33.83 2.08
C LYS A 174 -17.48 33.84 1.27
N GLU A 175 -17.41 33.83 -0.05
CA GLU A 175 -18.56 33.75 -0.95
C GLU A 175 -19.23 32.36 -0.94
N HIS A 176 -18.46 31.31 -0.58
CA HIS A 176 -18.89 29.92 -0.50
C HIS A 176 -18.52 29.30 0.86
N ASP A 177 -18.82 29.99 1.96
CA ASP A 177 -18.45 29.57 3.32
C ASP A 177 -19.35 28.47 3.91
N ASP A 178 -20.38 28.06 3.17
CA ASP A 178 -21.21 26.89 3.40
C ASP A 178 -20.51 25.59 2.99
N VAL A 179 -19.76 25.61 1.87
CA VAL A 179 -19.05 24.44 1.31
C VAL A 179 -17.55 24.49 1.58
N LEU A 180 -16.91 25.65 1.42
CA LEU A 180 -15.45 25.76 1.37
C LEU A 180 -14.83 26.10 2.73
N ARG A 181 -13.65 25.51 2.97
CA ARG A 181 -12.84 25.74 4.17
C ARG A 181 -11.39 25.98 3.77
N ARG A 182 -10.77 27.03 4.34
CA ARG A 182 -9.38 27.38 4.06
C ARG A 182 -8.42 26.53 4.89
N ASP A 183 -7.60 25.76 4.21
CA ASP A 183 -6.54 24.96 4.83
C ASP A 183 -5.16 25.58 4.59
N TYR A 184 -4.64 26.28 5.61
CA TYR A 184 -3.32 26.92 5.56
C TYR A 184 -2.17 25.92 5.41
N SER A 185 -2.34 24.64 5.77
CA SER A 185 -1.30 23.63 5.62
C SER A 185 -1.01 23.36 4.13
N ARG A 186 -2.05 23.38 3.29
CA ARG A 186 -1.94 23.17 1.83
C ARG A 186 -1.25 24.30 1.10
N GLU A 187 -1.15 25.49 1.70
CA GLU A 187 -0.36 26.58 1.16
C GLU A 187 1.11 26.58 1.62
N LYS A 188 1.54 25.65 2.48
CA LYS A 188 2.93 25.59 2.95
C LYS A 188 3.87 25.19 1.81
N ILE A 189 5.11 25.64 1.92
CA ILE A 189 6.23 25.19 1.10
C ILE A 189 7.18 24.42 2.02
N TYR A 190 7.66 23.28 1.55
CA TYR A 190 8.59 22.44 2.30
C TYR A 190 9.98 22.65 1.76
N SER A 191 10.97 22.65 2.65
CA SER A 191 12.38 22.68 2.22
C SER A 191 12.82 21.32 1.68
N GLY A 192 13.99 21.27 1.04
CA GLY A 192 14.57 20.01 0.54
C GLY A 192 14.85 18.96 1.64
N LYS A 193 14.72 19.30 2.93
CA LYS A 193 14.80 18.37 4.07
C LYS A 193 13.43 17.83 4.53
N GLY A 194 12.33 18.13 3.82
CA GLY A 194 10.98 17.66 4.18
C GLY A 194 10.30 18.41 5.33
N GLU A 195 11.03 19.25 6.06
CA GLU A 195 10.49 20.05 7.16
C GLU A 195 9.66 21.26 6.64
N PRO A 196 8.52 21.58 7.28
CA PRO A 196 7.81 22.83 7.05
C PRO A 196 8.61 23.98 7.66
N LYS A 197 9.37 24.72 6.84
CA LYS A 197 10.08 25.91 7.30
C LYS A 197 9.08 26.89 7.92
N GLN A 198 9.26 27.19 9.20
CA GLN A 198 8.46 28.20 9.89
C GLN A 198 8.61 29.53 9.16
N THR A 199 7.49 30.11 8.75
CA THR A 199 7.47 31.55 8.42
C THR A 199 7.82 32.31 9.67
N ALA A 200 8.81 33.21 9.59
CA ALA A 200 9.17 34.11 10.68
C ALA A 200 7.90 34.74 11.30
N PRO A 201 7.85 34.90 12.63
CA PRO A 201 6.66 35.42 13.31
C PRO A 201 6.25 36.75 12.69
N ARG A 202 4.94 36.93 12.49
CA ARG A 202 4.35 38.21 12.09
C ARG A 202 4.80 39.23 13.13
N THR A 203 5.61 40.21 12.73
CA THR A 203 5.91 41.38 13.56
C THR A 203 4.58 42.00 13.96
N GLU A 204 4.34 42.14 15.26
CA GLU A 204 3.13 42.79 15.77
C GLU A 204 3.05 44.20 15.19
N GLU A 205 1.96 44.48 14.49
CA GLU A 205 1.63 45.85 14.10
C GLU A 205 1.23 46.59 15.38
N ALA A 206 1.87 47.74 15.63
CA ALA A 206 1.82 48.41 16.93
C ALA A 206 0.39 48.67 17.43
N PRO A 207 0.13 48.52 18.75
CA PRO A 207 -1.21 48.66 19.29
C PRO A 207 -1.74 50.09 19.11
N VAL A 208 -2.93 50.19 18.50
CA VAL A 208 -3.64 51.45 18.38
C VAL A 208 -4.15 51.87 19.76
N LYS A 209 -3.90 53.13 20.13
CA LYS A 209 -4.16 53.69 21.45
C LYS A 209 -5.66 53.65 21.80
N ALA A 210 -6.05 52.77 22.72
CA ALA A 210 -7.38 52.81 23.33
C ALA A 210 -7.47 53.95 24.34
N THR A 211 -8.59 54.69 24.34
CA THR A 211 -8.92 55.71 25.34
C THR A 211 -9.72 55.08 26.47
N ASP A 212 -9.44 55.51 27.70
CA ASP A 212 -10.05 54.99 28.92
C ASP A 212 -11.57 55.25 29.00
N THR A 213 -12.33 54.27 29.47
CA THR A 213 -13.52 54.54 30.29
C THR A 213 -13.71 53.48 31.36
N GLU A 214 -14.03 53.97 32.56
CA GLU A 214 -14.04 53.29 33.84
C GLU A 214 -15.34 52.51 34.11
N SER A 215 -15.26 51.28 34.65
CA SER A 215 -16.26 50.75 35.59
C SER A 215 -15.69 49.60 36.42
N LYS A 216 -16.33 49.31 37.56
CA LYS A 216 -15.69 48.72 38.76
C LYS A 216 -16.27 47.37 39.20
N ASN A 217 -15.48 46.69 40.02
CA ASN A 217 -15.83 45.73 41.08
C ASN A 217 -15.99 44.22 40.74
N PRO A 218 -15.77 43.31 41.74
CA PRO A 218 -14.84 42.19 41.54
C PRO A 218 -15.40 40.78 41.78
N VAL A 219 -14.51 39.81 41.56
CA VAL A 219 -14.60 38.36 41.87
C VAL A 219 -14.83 38.07 43.36
N PRO A 220 -15.62 37.03 43.69
CA PRO A 220 -15.43 36.21 44.89
C PRO A 220 -14.94 34.78 44.59
N THR A 221 -14.18 34.23 45.53
CA THR A 221 -13.35 33.01 45.41
C THR A 221 -13.98 31.77 46.08
N ASP A 222 -13.71 30.59 45.52
CA ASP A 222 -13.75 29.20 46.03
C ASP A 222 -14.55 28.82 47.29
N LYS A 223 -15.35 27.75 47.17
CA LYS A 223 -15.49 26.64 48.15
C LYS A 223 -16.34 25.46 47.64
N GLU A 224 -15.72 24.29 47.57
CA GLU A 224 -16.36 22.95 47.61
C GLU A 224 -16.62 22.52 49.08
N PRO A 225 -17.22 21.34 49.40
CA PRO A 225 -18.01 20.41 48.57
C PRO A 225 -19.35 19.95 49.23
N ASN A 226 -20.24 19.26 48.50
CA ASN A 226 -20.83 17.97 48.96
C ASN A 226 -21.71 17.26 47.90
N ILE A 227 -21.80 15.93 48.01
CA ILE A 227 -22.68 15.04 47.22
C ILE A 227 -23.85 14.59 48.10
N PRO A 228 -25.10 14.57 47.58
CA PRO A 228 -25.85 13.30 47.57
C PRO A 228 -26.73 13.09 46.32
N GLN A 229 -26.73 11.86 45.80
CA GLN A 229 -27.87 11.23 45.10
C GLN A 229 -28.74 10.48 46.14
N PRO A 230 -29.95 9.95 45.81
CA PRO A 230 -30.64 9.85 44.52
C PRO A 230 -32.10 10.37 44.53
N ASP A 231 -32.83 10.22 43.41
CA ASP A 231 -34.09 9.45 43.37
C ASP A 231 -34.71 9.34 41.96
N ASN A 232 -35.37 8.22 41.67
CA ASN A 232 -36.07 7.94 40.42
C ASN A 232 -37.59 8.08 40.60
N ASN A 233 -38.32 8.71 39.66
CA ASN A 233 -39.52 8.15 39.01
C ASN A 233 -40.22 9.09 38.00
N ILE A 234 -40.38 8.58 36.77
CA ILE A 234 -41.59 8.56 35.91
C ILE A 234 -42.56 9.78 35.96
N SER A 235 -42.67 10.50 34.83
CA SER A 235 -43.93 10.62 34.04
C SER A 235 -43.81 11.51 32.77
N GLU A 236 -44.24 10.98 31.62
CA GLU A 236 -44.76 11.76 30.46
C GLU A 236 -46.31 11.90 30.59
N PRO A 237 -47.06 12.60 29.70
CA PRO A 237 -46.69 13.43 28.53
C PRO A 237 -47.33 14.85 28.51
N GLU A 238 -47.01 15.70 27.52
CA GLU A 238 -48.00 16.24 26.54
C GLU A 238 -47.38 17.17 25.47
N ASN A 239 -48.11 17.37 24.36
CA ASN A 239 -47.64 17.97 23.10
C ASN A 239 -47.77 19.51 23.05
N ASN A 240 -46.87 20.19 22.33
CA ASN A 240 -47.22 20.87 21.06
C ASN A 240 -46.05 21.56 20.31
N VAL A 241 -45.71 20.99 19.14
CA VAL A 241 -45.42 21.61 17.83
C VAL A 241 -44.72 23.00 17.78
N SER A 242 -43.48 23.02 17.29
CA SER A 242 -43.09 23.87 16.13
C SER A 242 -41.82 23.32 15.43
N LYS A 243 -41.79 23.36 14.09
CA LYS A 243 -40.69 22.82 13.25
C LYS A 243 -39.51 23.79 13.11
N SER A 244 -38.29 23.27 13.18
CA SER A 244 -37.28 23.46 12.13
C SER A 244 -36.36 22.25 12.05
N GLU A 245 -36.16 21.73 10.84
CA GLU A 245 -35.31 20.55 10.57
C GLU A 245 -33.88 21.01 10.26
N ASN A 246 -32.87 20.33 10.83
CA ASN A 246 -31.49 20.23 10.33
C ASN A 246 -30.71 19.26 11.24
N ASN A 247 -30.42 18.03 10.78
CA ASN A 247 -29.69 17.04 11.56
C ASN A 247 -28.31 16.69 10.94
N GLU A 248 -27.28 17.44 11.32
CA GLU A 248 -25.89 17.00 11.12
C GLU A 248 -25.57 15.84 12.08
N ASN A 249 -25.84 14.60 11.67
CA ASN A 249 -25.51 13.42 12.47
C ASN A 249 -24.04 13.03 12.28
N ALA A 250 -23.13 13.85 12.80
CA ALA A 250 -21.72 13.50 12.92
C ALA A 250 -21.55 12.38 13.97
N MET A 251 -21.01 11.23 13.54
CA MET A 251 -20.64 10.13 14.45
C MET A 251 -19.47 10.59 15.35
N ASN A 252 -19.80 11.06 16.56
CA ASN A 252 -18.81 11.44 17.56
C ASN A 252 -18.07 10.20 18.08
N PHE A 253 -16.77 10.11 17.78
CA PHE A 253 -15.91 9.04 18.27
C PHE A 253 -15.30 9.43 19.63
N VAL A 254 -15.72 8.75 20.70
CA VAL A 254 -15.13 8.90 22.03
C VAL A 254 -13.73 8.29 22.01
N GLN A 255 -12.70 9.08 22.32
CA GLN A 255 -11.36 8.58 22.58
C GLN A 255 -11.28 8.05 24.02
N PRO A 256 -10.74 6.84 24.27
CA PRO A 256 -10.44 6.40 25.62
C PRO A 256 -9.21 7.15 26.17
N GLU A 257 -9.26 7.53 27.44
CA GLU A 257 -8.15 8.22 28.12
C GLU A 257 -6.91 7.30 28.29
N PRO A 258 -5.69 7.86 28.31
CA PRO A 258 -4.48 7.08 28.48
C PRO A 258 -4.34 6.54 29.92
N ILE A 259 -4.27 5.22 30.05
CA ILE A 259 -3.95 4.54 31.30
C ILE A 259 -2.51 4.91 31.71
N LYS A 260 -2.34 5.45 32.92
CA LYS A 260 -1.02 5.80 33.47
C LYS A 260 -0.23 4.53 33.80
N PRO A 261 1.10 4.48 33.53
CA PRO A 261 1.94 3.41 34.03
C PRO A 261 2.10 3.55 35.55
N VAL A 262 1.79 2.50 36.31
CA VAL A 262 2.11 2.41 37.73
C VAL A 262 3.57 2.01 37.86
N GLN A 263 4.38 2.83 38.53
CA GLN A 263 5.70 2.44 39.01
C GLN A 263 5.54 1.57 40.25
N SER A 264 6.23 0.44 40.30
CA SER A 264 6.49 -0.32 41.53
C SER A 264 7.99 -0.31 41.80
N ASN A 265 8.39 0.30 42.91
CA ASN A 265 9.78 0.25 43.38
C ASN A 265 10.09 -1.10 44.03
N GLU A 266 11.37 -1.43 44.10
CA GLU A 266 11.95 -2.55 44.82
C GLU A 266 11.77 -2.40 46.35
N ASP A 267 11.75 -3.52 47.09
CA ASP A 267 12.78 -3.80 48.12
C ASP A 267 12.58 -5.16 48.85
N THR A 268 13.70 -5.77 49.26
CA THR A 268 13.89 -6.84 50.30
C THR A 268 13.19 -8.21 50.08
N ASP A 269 13.85 -9.37 50.17
CA ASP A 269 14.59 -9.87 51.34
C ASP A 269 15.61 -11.01 51.04
N ASP A 270 16.47 -11.25 52.04
CA ASP A 270 17.72 -12.04 52.12
C ASP A 270 17.79 -13.54 51.68
N THR A 271 18.88 -13.85 50.94
CA THR A 271 20.00 -14.84 51.15
C THR A 271 19.90 -16.09 52.09
N PRO A 272 20.91 -17.00 52.21
CA PRO A 272 22.13 -17.33 51.42
C PRO A 272 22.35 -18.86 51.15
N THR A 273 23.54 -19.23 50.61
CA THR A 273 24.34 -20.51 50.76
C THR A 273 24.62 -21.23 49.42
N ALA A 274 25.85 -21.61 49.00
CA ALA A 274 27.22 -21.23 49.38
C ALA A 274 28.24 -21.68 48.28
N VAL A 275 29.27 -20.86 48.05
CA VAL A 275 30.74 -21.15 48.06
C VAL A 275 31.19 -22.59 47.67
N VAL A 276 32.13 -22.85 46.73
CA VAL A 276 33.60 -22.59 46.72
C VAL A 276 34.08 -22.64 45.25
N SER A 277 34.73 -21.62 44.67
CA SER A 277 36.20 -21.35 44.58
C SER A 277 37.00 -22.39 43.75
N ASP A 278 38.15 -22.18 43.09
CA ASP A 278 39.12 -21.07 42.82
C ASP A 278 39.72 -21.33 41.39
N GLU A 279 40.65 -20.61 40.73
CA GLU A 279 41.57 -19.50 41.10
C GLU A 279 41.90 -18.58 39.87
N ALA A 280 43.17 -18.18 39.71
CA ALA A 280 43.83 -17.25 38.78
C ALA A 280 44.22 -17.86 37.39
N ASP A 281 44.84 -17.16 36.41
CA ASP A 281 45.71 -15.98 36.51
C ASP A 281 45.79 -15.11 35.23
N GLU A 282 46.42 -13.94 35.36
CA GLU A 282 46.50 -12.84 34.40
C GLU A 282 47.44 -13.09 33.19
N THR A 283 47.23 -12.36 32.09
CA THR A 283 48.13 -11.23 31.70
C THR A 283 47.65 -10.54 30.41
N ALA A 284 47.85 -9.23 30.34
CA ALA A 284 47.62 -8.40 29.17
C ALA A 284 48.94 -8.09 28.44
N GLU A 285 48.90 -7.74 27.15
CA GLU A 285 49.21 -6.36 26.73
C GLU A 285 48.97 -6.10 25.22
N THR A 286 49.01 -4.82 24.87
CA THR A 286 48.65 -4.17 23.60
C THR A 286 49.81 -4.03 22.61
N THR A 287 49.52 -3.90 21.30
CA THR A 287 50.04 -2.87 20.34
C THR A 287 49.60 -3.22 18.91
N GLU A 288 48.84 -2.36 18.22
CA GLU A 288 49.26 -1.30 17.28
C GLU A 288 49.72 -1.74 15.86
N ASN A 289 48.85 -1.45 14.88
CA ASN A 289 49.08 -0.60 13.70
C ASN A 289 50.19 -0.94 12.67
N VAL A 290 49.85 -0.93 11.37
CA VAL A 290 50.47 -0.11 10.28
C VAL A 290 49.89 -0.46 8.89
N GLN A 291 49.84 0.54 8.02
CA GLN A 291 49.37 0.49 6.61
C GLN A 291 50.52 0.13 5.66
N GLU A 292 50.24 -0.40 4.46
CA GLU A 292 50.94 0.12 3.26
C GLU A 292 50.13 -0.01 1.95
N THR A 293 50.57 0.73 0.92
CA THR A 293 49.81 1.08 -0.29
C THR A 293 50.64 0.77 -1.54
N VAL A 294 50.08 0.14 -2.58
CA VAL A 294 50.64 0.21 -3.95
C VAL A 294 49.53 0.43 -4.98
N LYS A 295 49.84 1.23 -6.02
CA LYS A 295 48.91 1.74 -7.04
C LYS A 295 48.89 0.91 -8.33
N GLN A 296 47.90 1.22 -9.16
CA GLN A 296 47.64 0.76 -10.54
C GLN A 296 48.81 0.94 -11.52
N PRO A 297 48.65 0.46 -12.76
CA PRO A 297 48.58 1.44 -13.85
C PRO A 297 47.31 1.34 -14.74
N ILE A 298 47.11 2.39 -15.54
CA ILE A 298 46.01 2.60 -16.52
C ILE A 298 46.63 2.67 -17.92
N GLU A 299 45.97 2.11 -18.94
CA GLU A 299 46.18 2.51 -20.35
C GLU A 299 44.87 2.60 -21.15
N THR A 300 44.93 3.33 -22.27
CA THR A 300 43.85 3.67 -23.22
C THR A 300 44.43 3.62 -24.66
N VAL A 301 43.70 3.69 -25.77
CA VAL A 301 42.36 4.24 -26.14
C VAL A 301 41.78 3.36 -27.27
N THR A 302 40.47 3.39 -27.57
CA THR A 302 39.87 3.59 -28.93
C THR A 302 38.40 3.11 -29.05
N ASP A 303 37.75 3.57 -30.12
CA ASP A 303 36.30 3.60 -30.37
C ASP A 303 35.90 2.60 -31.47
N SER A 304 34.78 1.87 -31.32
CA SER A 304 34.09 1.15 -32.42
C SER A 304 32.71 0.60 -32.03
N LYS A 305 31.86 0.40 -33.05
CA LYS A 305 30.42 0.08 -32.96
C LYS A 305 30.10 -1.40 -32.72
N GLU A 306 28.91 -1.61 -32.15
CA GLU A 306 27.99 -2.75 -32.33
C GLU A 306 28.54 -4.19 -32.36
N SER A 307 28.16 -4.96 -31.34
CA SER A 307 27.45 -6.23 -31.60
C SER A 307 26.46 -6.52 -30.46
N VAL A 308 25.32 -7.11 -30.80
CA VAL A 308 24.33 -7.60 -29.83
C VAL A 308 24.85 -8.93 -29.29
N GLN A 309 25.20 -8.97 -28.00
CA GLN A 309 25.59 -10.23 -27.34
C GLN A 309 24.34 -10.98 -26.87
N ASN A 310 24.09 -12.13 -27.50
CA ASN A 310 23.23 -13.16 -26.97
C ASN A 310 23.80 -13.64 -25.63
N PHE A 311 23.05 -13.51 -24.55
CA PHE A 311 23.40 -14.09 -23.26
C PHE A 311 22.91 -15.54 -23.21
N THR A 312 23.83 -16.49 -23.36
CA THR A 312 23.57 -17.92 -23.18
C THR A 312 23.60 -18.31 -21.69
N ASP A 313 22.73 -19.24 -21.31
CA ASP A 313 22.43 -19.64 -19.93
C ASP A 313 23.42 -20.69 -19.37
N ASP A 314 24.61 -20.23 -18.95
CA ASP A 314 25.59 -21.07 -18.27
C ASP A 314 26.12 -20.48 -16.96
N THR A 315 25.52 -20.91 -15.85
CA THR A 315 26.26 -21.19 -14.63
C THR A 315 26.38 -22.70 -14.45
N VAL A 316 27.62 -23.16 -14.33
CA VAL A 316 28.00 -24.52 -13.92
C VAL A 316 28.17 -24.52 -12.41
N ASP A 317 27.58 -25.49 -11.72
CA ASP A 317 28.07 -25.91 -10.41
C ASP A 317 27.99 -27.44 -10.32
N ASN A 318 29.00 -28.06 -9.73
CA ASN A 318 29.16 -29.51 -9.67
C ASN A 318 28.93 -29.97 -8.23
N SER A 319 27.94 -30.84 -8.01
CA SER A 319 27.92 -31.72 -6.84
C SER A 319 27.20 -33.04 -7.20
N ASP A 320 27.74 -34.14 -6.68
CA ASP A 320 27.52 -35.48 -7.21
C ASP A 320 26.16 -36.12 -6.83
N GLU A 321 25.77 -37.14 -7.58
CA GLU A 321 24.54 -37.93 -7.44
C GLU A 321 24.45 -38.74 -6.13
N SER A 322 23.21 -39.04 -5.71
CA SER A 322 22.78 -40.44 -5.51
C SER A 322 21.25 -40.61 -5.43
N ASP A 323 20.72 -41.30 -6.45
CA ASP A 323 19.65 -42.30 -6.46
C ASP A 323 18.18 -42.02 -6.03
N ILE A 324 17.30 -42.81 -6.68
CA ILE A 324 15.89 -43.13 -6.36
C ILE A 324 14.82 -42.15 -6.89
N ILE A 325 14.48 -42.25 -8.19
CA ILE A 325 13.15 -42.70 -8.71
C ILE A 325 13.18 -42.75 -10.25
N GLU A 326 12.37 -43.63 -10.83
CA GLU A 326 12.40 -44.12 -12.22
C GLU A 326 12.22 -43.05 -13.31
N GLU A 327 12.89 -43.27 -14.44
CA GLU A 327 12.82 -42.43 -15.64
C GLU A 327 11.56 -42.73 -16.47
N ASP A 328 10.65 -41.76 -16.59
CA ASP A 328 9.75 -41.69 -17.74
C ASP A 328 10.33 -40.76 -18.80
N ASN A 329 10.50 -41.32 -20.01
CA ASN A 329 11.13 -40.64 -21.13
C ASN A 329 10.30 -39.45 -21.63
N ILE A 330 10.86 -38.24 -21.57
CA ILE A 330 10.42 -37.11 -22.40
C ILE A 330 11.64 -36.55 -23.16
N ASP A 331 11.91 -37.19 -24.29
CA ASP A 331 12.62 -36.60 -25.43
C ASP A 331 11.57 -36.21 -26.49
N HIS A 332 11.85 -35.13 -27.24
CA HIS A 332 10.97 -34.42 -28.19
C HIS A 332 9.75 -33.72 -27.54
N PHE A 333 9.61 -32.40 -27.66
CA PHE A 333 9.43 -31.77 -28.97
C PHE A 333 10.02 -30.35 -29.05
N ILE A 334 10.76 -30.05 -30.13
CA ILE A 334 11.10 -28.68 -30.52
C ILE A 334 9.94 -28.14 -31.36
N GLY A 335 9.39 -26.99 -30.92
CA GLY A 335 8.28 -26.20 -31.48
C GLY A 335 7.66 -26.60 -32.82
N ASP A 336 6.35 -26.88 -32.80
CA ASP A 336 5.48 -26.59 -33.94
C ASP A 336 5.15 -25.09 -33.94
N ASN A 337 5.32 -24.44 -35.09
CA ASN A 337 5.40 -22.99 -35.22
C ASN A 337 4.16 -22.47 -36.00
N THR A 338 2.98 -22.98 -35.65
CA THR A 338 1.74 -22.84 -36.45
C THR A 338 0.47 -22.48 -35.68
N THR A 339 0.53 -22.23 -34.37
CA THR A 339 -0.57 -21.59 -33.63
C THR A 339 -0.69 -20.11 -33.98
N GLU A 340 -1.90 -19.65 -34.31
CA GLU A 340 -2.17 -18.21 -34.43
C GLU A 340 -1.86 -17.54 -33.08
N PRO A 341 -1.19 -16.37 -33.06
CA PRO A 341 -0.72 -15.76 -31.82
C PRO A 341 -1.90 -15.44 -30.91
N TYR A 342 -1.85 -15.97 -29.68
CA TYR A 342 -2.91 -15.80 -28.69
C TYR A 342 -3.17 -14.31 -28.48
N LYS A 343 -4.37 -13.85 -28.83
CA LYS A 343 -4.67 -12.42 -28.88
C LYS A 343 -4.94 -11.90 -27.47
N TYR A 344 -3.89 -11.42 -26.84
CA TYR A 344 -3.95 -10.78 -25.52
C TYR A 344 -5.01 -9.69 -25.43
N GLU A 345 -5.96 -9.85 -24.51
CA GLU A 345 -6.98 -8.84 -24.21
C GLU A 345 -6.52 -7.79 -23.18
N TYR A 346 -5.19 -7.65 -22.98
CA TYR A 346 -4.62 -6.68 -22.05
C TYR A 346 -4.06 -5.41 -22.73
N SER A 347 -4.07 -4.32 -21.96
CA SER A 347 -3.83 -2.96 -22.47
C SER A 347 -2.50 -2.35 -21.99
N PHE A 348 -1.74 -1.74 -22.88
CA PHE A 348 -0.53 -0.99 -22.51
C PHE A 348 -0.83 0.50 -22.32
N GLU A 349 -0.33 1.12 -21.24
CA GLU A 349 -0.31 2.59 -21.14
C GLU A 349 0.50 3.17 -22.32
N PRO A 350 0.04 4.24 -23.01
CA PRO A 350 0.73 4.81 -24.17
C PRO A 350 2.19 5.22 -23.97
N LYS A 351 2.65 5.35 -22.71
CA LYS A 351 4.04 5.69 -22.37
C LYS A 351 4.99 4.48 -22.34
N VAL A 352 4.47 3.24 -22.28
CA VAL A 352 5.31 2.03 -22.28
C VAL A 352 5.96 1.88 -23.66
N THR A 353 7.29 1.83 -23.70
CA THR A 353 8.05 1.77 -24.96
C THR A 353 7.84 0.44 -25.69
N ALA A 354 7.88 0.46 -27.03
CA ALA A 354 7.61 -0.72 -27.86
C ALA A 354 8.47 -1.94 -27.46
N GLU A 355 9.77 -1.74 -27.20
CA GLU A 355 10.69 -2.78 -26.73
C GLU A 355 10.20 -3.44 -25.42
N VAL A 356 9.70 -2.65 -24.45
CA VAL A 356 9.18 -3.16 -23.18
C VAL A 356 7.86 -3.91 -23.38
N ARG A 357 7.03 -3.49 -24.35
CA ARG A 357 5.78 -4.19 -24.69
C ARG A 357 6.06 -5.56 -25.32
N GLU A 358 7.00 -5.62 -26.25
CA GLU A 358 7.44 -6.85 -26.91
C GLU A 358 8.06 -7.82 -25.90
N ALA A 359 9.01 -7.36 -25.09
CA ALA A 359 9.62 -8.17 -24.04
C ALA A 359 8.63 -8.66 -22.97
N PHE A 360 7.61 -7.86 -22.62
CA PHE A 360 6.54 -8.32 -21.72
C PHE A 360 5.66 -9.39 -22.39
N ASN A 361 5.23 -9.17 -23.64
CA ASN A 361 4.43 -10.13 -24.40
C ASN A 361 5.13 -11.50 -24.51
N GLU A 362 6.44 -11.52 -24.75
CA GLU A 362 7.24 -12.76 -24.79
C GLU A 362 7.26 -13.51 -23.46
N GLU A 363 7.42 -12.81 -22.33
CA GLU A 363 7.44 -13.47 -21.02
C GLU A 363 6.05 -13.89 -20.57
N TYR A 364 5.02 -13.12 -20.92
CA TYR A 364 3.63 -13.51 -20.67
C TYR A 364 3.22 -14.72 -21.54
N GLN A 365 3.66 -14.81 -22.80
CA GLN A 365 3.43 -16.01 -23.63
C GLN A 365 4.00 -17.26 -22.95
N LYS A 366 5.27 -17.18 -22.51
CA LYS A 366 5.95 -18.27 -21.80
C LYS A 366 5.25 -18.59 -20.48
N ALA A 367 4.72 -17.58 -19.78
CA ALA A 367 3.91 -17.79 -18.58
C ALA A 367 2.70 -18.68 -18.90
N VAL A 368 1.96 -18.35 -19.97
CA VAL A 368 0.77 -19.10 -20.37
C VAL A 368 1.12 -20.52 -20.83
N GLU A 369 2.23 -20.69 -21.55
CA GLU A 369 2.75 -22.01 -21.93
C GLU A 369 3.18 -22.87 -20.74
N MET A 370 3.76 -22.26 -19.70
CA MET A 370 4.28 -22.96 -18.52
C MET A 370 3.25 -23.22 -17.42
N TYR A 371 2.25 -22.34 -17.28
CA TYR A 371 1.32 -22.32 -16.14
C TYR A 371 -0.16 -22.48 -16.52
N GLY A 372 -0.50 -22.39 -17.81
CA GLY A 372 -1.89 -22.41 -18.28
C GLY A 372 -2.47 -21.01 -18.44
N GLU A 373 -3.80 -20.89 -18.42
CA GLU A 373 -4.48 -19.59 -18.61
C GLU A 373 -4.16 -18.59 -17.47
N ILE A 374 -4.10 -17.28 -17.79
CA ILE A 374 -3.79 -16.20 -16.83
C ILE A 374 -4.66 -14.98 -17.14
N ASP A 375 -5.98 -15.09 -17.05
CA ASP A 375 -6.93 -14.00 -17.35
C ASP A 375 -6.82 -12.77 -16.40
N THR A 376 -6.00 -12.85 -15.35
CA THR A 376 -5.82 -11.86 -14.29
C THR A 376 -4.84 -10.73 -14.63
N VAL A 377 -4.57 -10.47 -15.91
CA VAL A 377 -3.80 -9.30 -16.37
C VAL A 377 -4.65 -8.45 -17.30
N SER A 378 -5.05 -7.25 -16.86
CA SER A 378 -5.80 -6.27 -17.65
C SER A 378 -4.90 -5.28 -18.40
N GLY A 379 -3.62 -5.20 -18.02
CA GLY A 379 -2.65 -4.37 -18.72
C GLY A 379 -1.37 -4.02 -17.98
N VAL A 380 -0.44 -3.41 -18.72
CA VAL A 380 0.86 -2.93 -18.23
C VAL A 380 0.91 -1.41 -18.24
N ASN A 381 1.47 -0.79 -17.20
CA ASN A 381 1.65 0.66 -17.11
C ASN A 381 3.00 1.04 -16.49
N VAL A 382 3.30 2.34 -16.47
CA VAL A 382 4.54 2.85 -15.88
C VAL A 382 4.42 2.92 -14.35
N LEU A 383 5.39 2.35 -13.62
CA LEU A 383 5.47 2.50 -12.16
C LEU A 383 5.94 3.92 -11.80
N THR A 384 4.98 4.80 -11.56
CA THR A 384 5.21 6.22 -11.20
C THR A 384 5.32 6.46 -9.69
N VAL A 385 5.04 5.46 -8.87
CA VAL A 385 5.14 5.54 -7.40
C VAL A 385 6.61 5.57 -6.96
N VAL A 386 6.90 6.42 -5.98
CA VAL A 386 8.20 6.46 -5.28
C VAL A 386 8.28 5.27 -4.32
N SER A 387 8.53 4.08 -4.89
CA SER A 387 8.88 2.86 -4.17
C SER A 387 10.34 2.46 -4.44
N LYS A 388 10.85 1.51 -3.65
CA LYS A 388 12.11 0.78 -3.90
C LYS A 388 11.93 -0.43 -4.83
N ASP A 389 10.67 -0.76 -5.12
CA ASP A 389 10.26 -1.93 -5.90
C ASP A 389 10.40 -1.64 -7.40
N GLU A 390 10.74 -2.64 -8.20
CA GLU A 390 10.98 -2.48 -9.65
C GLU A 390 9.76 -2.80 -10.51
N GLY A 391 8.83 -3.60 -9.97
CA GLY A 391 7.49 -3.78 -10.46
C GLY A 391 6.45 -3.54 -9.35
N LEU A 392 5.18 -3.68 -9.71
CA LEU A 392 4.04 -3.81 -8.79
C LEU A 392 2.81 -4.33 -9.56
N TYR A 393 2.37 -5.54 -9.23
CA TYR A 393 1.05 -6.05 -9.55
C TYR A 393 -0.02 -5.46 -8.60
N ASN A 394 -1.27 -5.40 -9.07
CA ASN A 394 -2.37 -4.86 -8.29
C ASN A 394 -3.65 -5.65 -8.54
N ASP A 395 -4.00 -6.55 -7.62
CA ASP A 395 -5.10 -7.52 -7.73
C ASP A 395 -6.44 -6.89 -8.14
N ASN A 396 -6.75 -5.70 -7.59
CA ASN A 396 -8.02 -5.00 -7.85
C ASN A 396 -8.16 -4.51 -9.29
N SER A 397 -7.06 -4.01 -9.87
CA SER A 397 -7.03 -3.48 -11.24
C SER A 397 -6.47 -4.48 -12.25
N GLN A 398 -5.88 -5.58 -11.78
CA GLN A 398 -5.17 -6.58 -12.57
C GLN A 398 -4.04 -5.98 -13.43
N ARG A 399 -3.44 -4.86 -12.99
CA ARG A 399 -2.40 -4.15 -13.75
C ARG A 399 -1.01 -4.43 -13.22
N ILE A 400 -0.08 -4.63 -14.14
CA ILE A 400 1.36 -4.74 -13.88
C ILE A 400 2.03 -3.38 -14.12
N SER A 401 2.56 -2.77 -13.08
CA SER A 401 3.29 -1.51 -13.15
C SER A 401 4.79 -1.78 -13.20
N LEU A 402 5.49 -1.37 -14.26
CA LEU A 402 6.94 -1.60 -14.39
C LEU A 402 7.75 -0.30 -14.30
N ARG A 403 8.82 -0.30 -13.51
CA ARG A 403 9.74 0.84 -13.40
C ARG A 403 10.59 0.96 -14.67
N HIS A 404 10.79 2.19 -15.15
CA HIS A 404 11.58 2.50 -16.35
C HIS A 404 10.98 2.03 -17.68
N ALA A 405 9.75 1.52 -17.67
CA ALA A 405 8.99 1.15 -18.86
C ALA A 405 8.76 2.32 -19.84
N GLU A 406 8.87 3.56 -19.36
CA GLU A 406 8.77 4.80 -20.14
C GLU A 406 10.08 5.23 -20.81
N LYS A 407 11.21 4.62 -20.46
CA LYS A 407 12.53 5.07 -20.92
C LYS A 407 12.93 4.39 -22.22
N LYS A 408 13.55 5.15 -23.12
CA LYS A 408 14.11 4.62 -24.38
C LYS A 408 15.06 3.44 -24.17
N ASN A 409 15.80 3.41 -23.08
CA ASN A 409 16.72 2.31 -22.72
C ASN A 409 16.17 1.45 -21.56
N GLY A 410 14.84 1.37 -21.42
CA GLY A 410 14.16 0.80 -20.24
C GLY A 410 14.63 -0.62 -19.90
N LEU A 411 14.63 -1.53 -20.88
CA LEU A 411 15.10 -2.91 -20.71
C LEU A 411 16.56 -2.99 -20.26
N LYS A 412 17.45 -2.13 -20.78
CA LYS A 412 18.86 -2.12 -20.36
C LYS A 412 19.03 -1.67 -18.91
N ILE A 413 18.16 -0.78 -18.42
CA ILE A 413 18.16 -0.36 -17.01
C ILE A 413 17.60 -1.49 -16.14
N MET A 414 16.46 -2.09 -16.51
CA MET A 414 15.90 -3.27 -15.84
C MET A 414 16.93 -4.40 -15.73
N ALA A 415 17.69 -4.66 -16.79
CA ALA A 415 18.77 -5.66 -16.81
C ALA A 415 19.90 -5.36 -15.82
N SER A 416 20.35 -4.10 -15.77
CA SER A 416 21.37 -3.67 -14.81
C SER A 416 20.89 -3.83 -13.36
N VAL A 417 19.63 -3.49 -13.10
CA VAL A 417 19.03 -3.63 -11.77
C VAL A 417 18.86 -5.10 -11.38
N ALA A 418 18.43 -5.97 -12.32
CA ALA A 418 18.32 -7.41 -12.06
C ALA A 418 19.66 -8.03 -11.65
N GLN A 419 20.73 -7.68 -12.36
CA GLN A 419 22.09 -8.10 -12.03
C GLN A 419 22.58 -7.58 -10.67
N GLU A 420 22.25 -6.34 -10.30
CA GLU A 420 22.56 -5.76 -8.99
C GLU A 420 21.81 -6.48 -7.85
N LYS A 421 20.49 -6.66 -8.00
CA LYS A 421 19.62 -7.28 -6.98
C LYS A 421 19.96 -8.75 -6.78
N TYR A 422 20.24 -9.49 -7.85
CA TYR A 422 20.68 -10.90 -7.79
C TYR A 422 22.02 -11.05 -7.07
N LYS A 423 23.03 -10.24 -7.43
CA LYS A 423 24.35 -10.27 -6.74
C LYS A 423 24.27 -9.87 -5.27
N ALA A 424 23.29 -9.06 -4.90
CA ALA A 424 22.99 -8.73 -3.51
C ALA A 424 22.13 -9.79 -2.79
N GLY A 425 21.86 -10.94 -3.42
CA GLY A 425 21.00 -12.01 -2.87
C GLY A 425 19.54 -11.58 -2.68
N LYS A 426 19.10 -10.48 -3.29
CA LYS A 426 17.74 -9.94 -3.13
C LYS A 426 16.76 -10.58 -4.10
N TRP A 427 17.16 -10.89 -5.32
CA TRP A 427 16.29 -11.53 -6.31
C TRP A 427 16.75 -12.94 -6.61
N SER A 428 15.80 -13.83 -6.92
CA SER A 428 16.06 -15.23 -7.24
C SER A 428 16.83 -15.43 -8.55
N THR A 429 16.80 -14.44 -9.46
CA THR A 429 17.56 -14.49 -10.72
C THR A 429 18.11 -13.13 -11.15
N GLY A 430 19.27 -13.15 -11.80
CA GLY A 430 19.86 -11.98 -12.48
C GLY A 430 19.29 -11.75 -13.89
N HIS A 431 18.19 -12.41 -14.25
CA HIS A 431 17.66 -12.36 -15.62
C HIS A 431 17.12 -10.96 -15.96
N PRO A 432 17.40 -10.40 -17.15
CA PRO A 432 16.98 -9.04 -17.51
C PRO A 432 15.49 -8.73 -17.36
N ARG A 433 14.64 -9.75 -17.45
CA ARG A 433 13.18 -9.66 -17.36
C ARG A 433 12.62 -10.12 -16.00
N HIS A 434 13.46 -10.31 -14.98
CA HIS A 434 13.06 -10.83 -13.66
C HIS A 434 11.83 -10.10 -13.08
N ALA A 435 11.85 -8.75 -13.07
CA ALA A 435 10.70 -7.97 -12.57
C ALA A 435 9.39 -8.29 -13.32
N MET A 436 9.43 -8.49 -14.64
CA MET A 436 8.23 -8.88 -15.40
C MET A 436 7.69 -10.23 -14.94
N ARG A 437 8.58 -11.23 -14.79
CA ARG A 437 8.23 -12.59 -14.36
C ARG A 437 7.68 -12.62 -12.93
N HIS A 438 8.28 -11.82 -12.04
CA HIS A 438 7.84 -11.67 -10.66
C HIS A 438 6.42 -11.12 -10.59
N GLU A 439 6.11 -10.02 -11.29
CA GLU A 439 4.74 -9.47 -11.32
C GLU A 439 3.73 -10.41 -12.00
N ILE A 440 4.16 -11.18 -13.01
CA ILE A 440 3.36 -12.25 -13.61
C ILE A 440 3.09 -13.38 -12.58
N GLY A 441 4.05 -13.66 -11.68
CA GLY A 441 3.87 -14.60 -10.58
C GLY A 441 2.74 -14.20 -9.62
N HIS A 442 2.57 -12.91 -9.33
CA HIS A 442 1.43 -12.41 -8.56
C HIS A 442 0.10 -12.55 -9.34
N ALA A 443 0.11 -12.31 -10.66
CA ALA A 443 -1.06 -12.54 -11.50
C ALA A 443 -1.49 -14.02 -11.53
N ILE A 444 -0.53 -14.95 -11.68
CA ILE A 444 -0.76 -16.41 -11.62
C ILE A 444 -1.39 -16.80 -10.28
N GLN A 445 -0.88 -16.28 -9.15
CA GLN A 445 -1.46 -16.52 -7.83
C GLN A 445 -2.93 -16.09 -7.75
N LEU A 446 -3.27 -14.89 -8.27
CA LEU A 446 -4.65 -14.44 -8.31
C LEU A 446 -5.52 -15.30 -9.24
N HIS A 447 -4.98 -15.75 -10.38
CA HIS A 447 -5.71 -16.61 -11.32
C HIS A 447 -6.10 -17.93 -10.66
N HIS A 448 -5.14 -18.66 -10.08
CA HIS A 448 -5.46 -19.88 -9.35
C HIS A 448 -6.40 -19.63 -8.16
N TRP A 449 -6.24 -18.52 -7.42
CA TRP A 449 -7.15 -18.20 -6.33
C TRP A 449 -8.60 -17.97 -6.78
N LEU A 450 -8.82 -17.36 -7.95
CA LEU A 450 -10.15 -17.15 -8.52
C LEU A 450 -10.75 -18.40 -9.17
N TYR A 451 -9.93 -19.21 -9.85
CA TYR A 451 -10.45 -20.19 -10.83
C TYR A 451 -10.01 -21.64 -10.62
N ASP A 452 -8.98 -21.93 -9.83
CA ASP A 452 -8.55 -23.31 -9.55
C ASP A 452 -9.22 -23.83 -8.26
N PRO A 453 -10.19 -24.76 -8.34
CA PRO A 453 -10.91 -25.25 -7.16
C PRO A 453 -10.01 -25.99 -6.16
N LYS A 454 -8.83 -26.43 -6.60
CA LYS A 454 -7.82 -27.09 -5.75
C LYS A 454 -6.77 -26.12 -5.23
N TRP A 455 -6.85 -24.82 -5.54
CA TRP A 455 -5.85 -23.85 -5.11
C TRP A 455 -5.64 -23.84 -3.60
N LYS A 456 -6.70 -24.01 -2.80
CA LYS A 456 -6.56 -24.09 -1.33
C LYS A 456 -5.66 -25.26 -0.89
N GLU A 457 -5.77 -26.42 -1.52
CA GLU A 457 -4.93 -27.60 -1.23
C GLU A 457 -3.49 -27.42 -1.74
N LYS A 458 -3.33 -26.83 -2.94
CA LYS A 458 -2.04 -26.46 -3.51
C LYS A 458 -1.31 -25.46 -2.61
N TYR A 459 -2.01 -24.40 -2.19
CA TYR A 459 -1.50 -23.34 -1.34
C TYR A 459 -1.08 -23.87 0.04
N SER A 460 -1.85 -24.79 0.66
CA SER A 460 -1.40 -25.45 1.90
C SER A 460 -0.06 -26.19 1.75
N LYS A 461 0.15 -26.91 0.63
CA LYS A 461 1.44 -27.56 0.34
C LYS A 461 2.57 -26.55 0.08
N ILE A 462 2.23 -25.40 -0.50
CA ILE A 462 3.18 -24.28 -0.68
C ILE A 462 3.57 -23.69 0.68
N VAL A 463 2.63 -23.52 1.61
CA VAL A 463 2.92 -23.07 3.00
C VAL A 463 3.88 -24.06 3.69
N GLU A 464 3.60 -25.36 3.62
CA GLU A 464 4.49 -26.39 4.21
C GLU A 464 5.92 -26.32 3.64
N ILE A 465 6.07 -26.10 2.33
CA ILE A 465 7.39 -25.91 1.69
C ILE A 465 8.02 -24.57 2.08
N PHE A 466 7.24 -23.51 2.24
CA PHE A 466 7.71 -22.21 2.67
C PHE A 466 8.28 -22.26 4.09
N ASP A 467 7.55 -22.88 5.03
CA ASP A 467 8.00 -23.08 6.42
C ASP A 467 9.29 -23.92 6.45
N MET A 468 9.34 -25.04 5.70
CA MET A 468 10.57 -25.83 5.56
C MET A 468 11.73 -25.03 4.93
N ALA A 469 11.46 -24.16 3.96
CA ALA A 469 12.48 -23.33 3.32
C ALA A 469 13.03 -22.25 4.26
N MET A 470 12.17 -21.63 5.09
CA MET A 470 12.57 -20.68 6.13
C MET A 470 13.48 -21.33 7.19
N GLU A 471 13.23 -22.59 7.55
CA GLU A 471 14.04 -23.35 8.51
C GLU A 471 15.22 -24.11 7.84
N ASN A 472 15.41 -23.99 6.52
CA ASN A 472 16.39 -24.74 5.70
C ASN A 472 16.29 -26.28 5.86
N GLN A 473 15.08 -26.80 6.05
CA GLN A 473 14.82 -28.22 6.27
C GLN A 473 14.58 -28.99 4.98
N ASN A 474 14.86 -30.30 5.01
CA ASN A 474 14.60 -31.24 3.92
C ASN A 474 15.17 -30.84 2.55
N GLY A 475 16.22 -30.00 2.51
CA GLY A 475 16.82 -29.47 1.28
C GLY A 475 15.96 -28.41 0.57
N TYR A 476 14.96 -27.84 1.24
CA TYR A 476 14.29 -26.62 0.83
C TYR A 476 15.04 -25.42 1.40
N ALA A 477 15.18 -24.37 0.59
CA ALA A 477 15.82 -23.12 0.96
C ALA A 477 15.09 -21.94 0.31
N ILE A 478 15.14 -20.78 0.97
CA ILE A 478 14.58 -19.52 0.47
C ILE A 478 15.39 -19.05 -0.75
N PRO A 479 14.76 -18.80 -1.92
CA PRO A 479 15.48 -18.47 -3.15
C PRO A 479 16.03 -17.03 -3.18
N SER A 480 15.53 -16.13 -2.34
CA SER A 480 16.02 -14.74 -2.28
C SER A 480 15.64 -14.02 -0.98
N SER A 481 16.42 -13.00 -0.60
CA SER A 481 16.16 -12.19 0.60
C SER A 481 15.08 -11.12 0.44
N TYR A 482 14.54 -10.89 -0.76
CA TYR A 482 13.42 -9.94 -0.95
C TYR A 482 12.10 -10.46 -0.37
N ILE A 483 12.01 -11.77 -0.17
CA ILE A 483 10.83 -12.47 0.36
C ILE A 483 10.44 -11.96 1.76
N ASP A 484 11.39 -11.68 2.65
CA ASP A 484 11.17 -11.05 3.97
C ASP A 484 10.03 -11.68 4.81
N GLY A 485 9.81 -12.99 4.68
CA GLY A 485 8.73 -13.73 5.36
C GLY A 485 7.36 -13.69 4.67
N ASP A 486 7.21 -13.07 3.50
CA ASP A 486 5.98 -13.01 2.73
C ASP A 486 5.86 -14.17 1.72
N ILE A 487 4.84 -15.00 1.90
CA ILE A 487 4.60 -16.17 1.05
C ILE A 487 4.19 -15.81 -0.39
N ALA A 488 3.56 -14.65 -0.62
CA ALA A 488 3.21 -14.23 -1.98
C ALA A 488 4.47 -13.82 -2.77
N GLU A 489 5.40 -13.15 -2.10
CA GLU A 489 6.73 -12.85 -2.64
C GLU A 489 7.54 -14.13 -2.87
N PHE A 490 7.48 -15.11 -1.95
CA PHE A 490 8.10 -16.43 -2.12
C PHE A 490 7.62 -17.16 -3.38
N ILE A 491 6.30 -17.19 -3.61
CA ILE A 491 5.73 -17.80 -4.81
C ILE A 491 6.19 -17.04 -6.06
N SER A 492 6.10 -15.70 -6.07
CA SER A 492 6.53 -14.88 -7.22
C SER A 492 8.02 -15.01 -7.53
N GLU A 493 8.88 -15.12 -6.52
CA GLU A 493 10.32 -15.38 -6.69
C GLU A 493 10.62 -16.78 -7.23
N CYS A 494 9.87 -17.80 -6.80
CA CYS A 494 9.94 -19.14 -7.38
C CYS A 494 9.44 -19.17 -8.84
N VAL A 495 8.35 -18.45 -9.16
CA VAL A 495 7.87 -18.28 -10.53
C VAL A 495 8.92 -17.55 -11.37
N ALA A 496 9.51 -16.46 -10.88
CA ALA A 496 10.53 -15.72 -11.64
C ALA A 496 11.77 -16.56 -11.98
N ALA A 497 12.10 -17.56 -11.15
CA ALA A 497 13.19 -18.50 -11.37
C ALA A 497 12.82 -19.69 -12.26
N SER A 498 11.57 -20.16 -12.25
CA SER A 498 11.13 -21.32 -13.04
C SER A 498 11.29 -21.17 -14.56
N TYR A 499 11.31 -19.93 -15.06
CA TYR A 499 11.55 -19.58 -16.47
C TYR A 499 12.98 -19.87 -16.93
N LEU A 500 13.92 -20.10 -16.00
CA LEU A 500 15.26 -20.58 -16.30
C LEU A 500 15.24 -22.12 -16.33
N ASN A 501 16.25 -22.74 -16.95
CA ASN A 501 16.27 -24.19 -17.22
C ASN A 501 15.78 -25.03 -16.01
N PRO A 502 14.62 -25.71 -16.10
CA PRO A 502 14.03 -26.45 -14.98
C PRO A 502 14.93 -27.52 -14.39
N LYS A 503 15.83 -28.12 -15.19
CA LYS A 503 16.78 -29.13 -14.70
C LYS A 503 17.80 -28.52 -13.73
N LYS A 504 18.26 -27.29 -13.99
CA LYS A 504 19.22 -26.54 -13.16
C LYS A 504 18.60 -25.87 -11.91
N GLN A 505 17.27 -25.87 -11.74
CA GLN A 505 16.61 -25.18 -10.62
C GLN A 505 16.74 -25.89 -9.27
N SER A 506 16.60 -25.13 -8.17
CA SER A 506 16.62 -25.66 -6.80
C SER A 506 15.43 -26.58 -6.50
N LYS A 507 15.54 -27.39 -5.44
CA LYS A 507 14.45 -28.26 -4.96
C LYS A 507 13.17 -27.47 -4.66
N THR A 508 13.31 -26.30 -4.04
CA THR A 508 12.21 -25.37 -3.75
C THR A 508 11.49 -24.97 -5.03
N ILE A 509 12.20 -24.40 -6.00
CA ILE A 509 11.61 -23.88 -7.24
C ILE A 509 10.91 -24.99 -8.03
N LYS A 510 11.55 -26.17 -8.15
CA LYS A 510 10.97 -27.37 -8.79
C LYS A 510 9.67 -27.82 -8.11
N ALA A 511 9.61 -27.82 -6.78
CA ALA A 511 8.44 -28.25 -6.03
C ALA A 511 7.28 -27.24 -6.13
N ILE A 512 7.56 -25.94 -5.99
CA ILE A 512 6.56 -24.88 -6.15
C ILE A 512 5.98 -24.87 -7.57
N PHE A 513 6.82 -24.97 -8.60
CA PHE A 513 6.38 -25.10 -9.99
C PHE A 513 5.38 -26.26 -10.16
N ARG A 514 5.77 -27.48 -9.76
CA ARG A 514 4.92 -28.68 -9.84
C ARG A 514 3.60 -28.54 -9.07
N ILE A 515 3.58 -27.87 -7.91
CA ILE A 515 2.34 -27.68 -7.16
C ILE A 515 1.38 -26.73 -7.90
N ILE A 516 1.90 -25.64 -8.46
CA ILE A 516 1.08 -24.68 -9.22
C ILE A 516 0.54 -25.34 -10.49
N THR A 517 1.38 -26.00 -11.29
CA THR A 517 0.95 -26.69 -12.54
C THR A 517 0.12 -27.95 -12.28
N GLY A 518 0.21 -28.54 -11.08
CA GLY A 518 -0.47 -29.79 -10.74
C GLY A 518 0.31 -31.07 -11.05
N GLY A 519 1.59 -30.97 -11.39
CA GLY A 519 2.51 -32.10 -11.58
C GLY A 519 2.74 -32.52 -13.03
N VAL A 520 2.41 -31.64 -13.98
CA VAL A 520 2.81 -31.73 -15.41
C VAL A 520 4.28 -31.35 -15.55
#